data_AF-A0A7S2YS28-F1
#
_entry.id   AF-A0A7S2YS28-F1
#
_cell.length_a   1.000
_cell.length_b   1.000
_cell.length_c   1.000
_cell.angle_alpha   90.00
_cell.angle_beta   90.00
_cell.angle_gamma   90.00
#
_symmetry.space_group_name_H-M   'P 1'
#
loop_
_entity.id
_entity.type
_entity.pdbx_description
1 polymer ?
#
loop_
_entity_poly.entity_id
_entity_poly.type
_entity_poly.pdbx_seq_one_letter_code
_entity_poly.pdbx_strand_id
1 'polypeptide(L)'
;SYTYFLRGNKAVFCGEGDQHDTAWNNQRVQIPFLHNQSSSSIIDDALCTYFIDIYPTSEFEEEYQSSMPLMGAILVGIVFAIMGSAFFLYDWFVQKRNRQVVGAAARASAMLSSLFPANVRE
;
A
#
# COMPACT_ATOMS: atom_id res chain seq x y z
N SER A 1 -40.33 -6.01 7.68
CA SER A 1 -38.91 -5.83 7.33
C SER A 1 -38.37 -7.19 6.91
N TYR A 2 -37.51 -7.24 5.89
CA TYR A 2 -36.88 -8.46 5.41
C TYR A 2 -35.41 -8.16 5.19
N THR A 3 -34.53 -9.06 5.63
CA THR A 3 -33.08 -8.87 5.50
C THR A 3 -32.54 -9.75 4.37
N TYR A 4 -31.67 -9.15 3.56
CA TYR A 4 -30.96 -9.82 2.49
C TYR A 4 -29.46 -9.55 2.62
N PHE A 5 -28.65 -10.59 2.45
CA PHE A 5 -27.20 -10.49 2.36
C PHE A 5 -26.77 -10.29 0.91
N LEU A 6 -26.01 -9.24 0.65
CA LEU A 6 -25.50 -8.93 -0.69
C LEU A 6 -24.16 -9.65 -0.91
N ARG A 7 -24.13 -10.61 -1.83
CA ARG A 7 -22.91 -11.27 -2.30
C ARG A 7 -22.67 -10.89 -3.76
N GLY A 8 -21.87 -9.85 -3.98
CA GLY A 8 -21.63 -9.28 -5.30
C GLY A 8 -22.92 -8.73 -5.91
N ASN A 9 -23.38 -9.31 -7.03
CA ASN A 9 -24.62 -8.91 -7.69
C ASN A 9 -25.85 -9.76 -7.29
N LYS A 10 -25.76 -10.55 -6.22
CA LYS A 10 -26.83 -11.43 -5.75
C LYS A 10 -27.28 -11.03 -4.34
N ALA A 11 -28.58 -10.98 -4.13
CA ALA A 11 -29.20 -10.83 -2.81
C ALA A 11 -29.67 -12.21 -2.32
N VAL A 12 -29.16 -12.65 -1.17
CA VAL A 12 -29.52 -13.92 -0.52
C VAL A 12 -30.43 -13.60 0.66
N PHE A 13 -31.61 -14.21 0.71
CA PHE A 13 -32.56 -13.99 1.79
C PHE A 13 -32.01 -14.55 3.12
N CYS A 14 -31.97 -13.72 4.16
CA CYS A 14 -31.47 -14.10 5.48
C CYS A 14 -32.61 -14.44 6.45
N GLY A 15 -33.77 -13.81 6.29
CA GLY A 15 -34.91 -14.02 7.17
C GLY A 15 -35.83 -12.80 7.26
N GLU A 16 -36.93 -13.00 7.98
CA GLU A 16 -37.83 -11.92 8.35
C GLU A 16 -37.24 -11.08 9.49
N GLY A 17 -37.56 -9.78 9.50
CA GLY A 17 -37.04 -8.85 10.49
C GLY A 17 -35.70 -8.23 10.09
N ASP A 18 -35.11 -7.55 11.06
CA ASP A 18 -33.82 -6.89 10.92
C ASP A 18 -32.71 -7.81 11.45
N GLN A 19 -31.92 -8.36 10.55
CA GLN A 19 -30.89 -9.36 10.82
C GLN A 19 -29.52 -8.86 10.34
N HIS A 20 -29.32 -7.54 10.27
CA HIS A 20 -28.04 -6.96 9.90
C HIS A 20 -26.99 -7.09 11.01
N ASP A 21 -25.74 -6.84 10.65
CA ASP A 21 -24.64 -6.83 11.61
C ASP A 21 -24.73 -5.59 12.51
N THR A 22 -25.06 -5.81 13.77
CA THR A 22 -25.36 -4.71 14.72
C THR A 22 -24.15 -3.88 15.13
N ALA A 23 -22.94 -4.36 14.84
CA ALA A 23 -21.72 -3.57 15.03
C ALA A 23 -21.72 -2.30 14.15
N TRP A 24 -22.49 -2.33 13.05
CA TRP A 24 -22.49 -1.31 12.00
C TRP A 24 -23.73 -0.44 11.97
N ASN A 25 -24.54 -0.43 13.03
CA ASN A 25 -25.77 0.39 13.13
C ASN A 25 -25.56 1.86 12.73
N ASN A 26 -24.40 2.41 13.09
CA ASN A 26 -24.05 3.82 12.86
C ASN A 26 -23.69 4.14 11.40
N GLN A 27 -23.51 3.13 10.56
CA GLN A 27 -23.16 3.26 9.14
C GLN A 27 -24.34 2.92 8.22
N ARG A 28 -25.56 3.03 8.73
CA ARG A 28 -26.79 2.86 7.95
C ARG A 28 -26.86 3.87 6.81
N VAL A 29 -27.08 3.38 5.60
CA VAL A 29 -27.47 4.20 4.45
C VAL A 29 -28.89 3.85 4.07
N GLN A 30 -29.79 4.83 4.12
CA GLN A 30 -31.19 4.65 3.74
C GLN A 30 -31.42 5.23 2.35
N ILE A 31 -32.03 4.45 1.46
CA ILE A 31 -32.41 4.88 0.11
C ILE A 31 -33.90 4.62 -0.14
N PRO A 32 -34.62 5.56 -0.79
CA PRO A 32 -36.00 5.31 -1.19
C PRO A 32 -36.03 4.27 -2.32
N PHE A 33 -36.85 3.23 -2.17
CA PHE A 33 -37.01 2.16 -3.16
C PHE A 33 -37.67 2.68 -4.45
N LEU A 34 -38.64 3.58 -4.34
CA LEU A 34 -39.17 4.33 -5.47
C LEU A 34 -38.42 5.67 -5.61
N HIS A 35 -37.50 5.75 -6.56
CA HIS A 35 -36.99 7.02 -7.05
C HIS A 35 -38.03 7.62 -7.99
N ASN A 36 -38.75 8.65 -7.52
CA ASN A 36 -39.89 9.23 -8.23
C ASN A 36 -39.46 9.84 -9.59
N GLN A 37 -39.80 9.17 -10.70
CA GLN A 37 -39.73 9.73 -12.06
C GLN A 37 -41.04 10.38 -12.53
N SER A 38 -42.00 10.64 -11.63
CA SER A 38 -43.28 11.21 -12.02
C SER A 38 -43.49 12.55 -11.33
N SER A 39 -43.05 13.61 -12.00
CA SER A 39 -43.55 14.96 -11.81
C SER A 39 -45.04 15.01 -12.19
N SER A 40 -45.91 14.49 -11.33
CA SER A 40 -47.36 14.66 -11.48
C SER A 40 -47.98 14.85 -10.10
N SER A 41 -48.12 16.12 -9.77
CA SER A 41 -48.73 16.71 -8.61
C SER A 41 -50.24 16.47 -8.52
N ILE A 42 -50.70 15.21 -8.58
CA ILE A 42 -52.09 14.82 -8.29
C ILE A 42 -52.08 13.35 -7.87
N ILE A 43 -51.81 13.04 -6.61
CA ILE A 43 -52.40 11.97 -5.74
C ILE A 43 -51.61 12.08 -4.42
N ASP A 44 -51.98 13.07 -3.60
CA ASP A 44 -51.70 13.06 -2.16
C ASP A 44 -52.50 11.90 -1.53
N ASP A 45 -51.91 11.23 -0.53
CA ASP A 45 -52.51 10.30 0.45
C ASP A 45 -52.42 8.77 0.28
N ALA A 46 -51.75 8.16 -0.72
CA ALA A 46 -51.73 6.68 -0.76
C ALA A 46 -50.50 5.96 -1.33
N LEU A 47 -49.38 6.63 -1.65
CA LEU A 47 -48.17 5.89 -1.99
C LEU A 47 -47.40 5.48 -0.72
N CYS A 48 -47.50 4.20 -0.35
CA CYS A 48 -46.57 3.56 0.58
C CYS A 48 -45.13 3.78 0.08
N THR A 49 -44.40 4.67 0.74
CA THR A 49 -42.99 4.91 0.42
C THR A 49 -42.17 3.80 1.06
N TYR A 50 -41.56 2.95 0.24
CA TYR A 50 -40.67 1.90 0.69
C TYR A 50 -39.24 2.43 0.76
N PHE A 51 -38.52 2.06 1.81
CA PHE A 51 -37.11 2.37 2.00
C PHE A 51 -36.29 1.08 2.04
N ILE A 52 -35.07 1.16 1.54
CA ILE A 52 -34.05 0.13 1.72
C ILE A 52 -33.02 0.70 2.69
N ASP A 53 -32.77 -0.01 3.78
CA ASP A 53 -31.67 0.29 4.69
C ASP A 53 -30.52 -0.67 4.35
N ILE A 54 -29.36 -0.09 4.05
CA ILE A 54 -28.13 -0.82 3.71
C ILE A 54 -27.15 -0.61 4.86
N TYR A 55 -26.57 -1.72 5.33
CA TYR A 55 -25.56 -1.74 6.37
C TYR A 55 -24.30 -2.45 5.84
N PRO A 56 -23.10 -1.97 6.21
CA PRO A 56 -21.88 -2.72 5.96
C PRO A 56 -21.84 -3.98 6.84
N THR A 57 -20.98 -4.91 6.44
CA THR A 57 -20.73 -6.16 7.19
C THR A 57 -19.27 -6.22 7.58
N SER A 58 -18.97 -6.97 8.63
CA SER A 58 -17.58 -7.21 9.05
C SER A 58 -16.73 -7.83 7.91
N GLU A 59 -17.31 -8.73 7.12
CA GLU A 59 -16.66 -9.29 5.92
C GLU A 59 -16.30 -8.21 4.87
N PHE A 60 -17.19 -7.23 4.68
CA PHE A 60 -16.95 -6.10 3.78
C PHE A 60 -15.83 -5.20 4.30
N GLU A 61 -15.77 -4.95 5.61
CA GLU A 61 -14.66 -4.19 6.19
C GLU A 61 -13.32 -4.91 5.99
N GLU A 62 -13.24 -6.20 6.30
CA GLU A 62 -12.00 -6.99 6.20
C GLU A 62 -11.44 -7.01 4.77
N GLU A 63 -12.30 -7.11 3.76
CA GLU A 63 -11.89 -7.08 2.36
C GLU A 63 -11.26 -5.72 1.98
N TYR A 64 -11.81 -4.61 2.48
CA TYR A 64 -11.31 -3.27 2.19
C TYR A 64 -10.14 -2.84 3.09
N GLN A 65 -10.02 -3.39 4.30
CA GLN A 65 -8.85 -3.22 5.16
C GLN A 65 -7.66 -4.12 4.77
N SER A 66 -7.78 -4.88 3.67
CA SER A 66 -6.72 -5.78 3.22
C SER A 66 -5.39 -5.03 3.04
N SER A 67 -4.33 -5.54 3.67
CA SER A 67 -2.98 -4.97 3.71
C SER A 67 -2.21 -5.05 2.38
N MET A 68 -2.90 -5.34 1.26
CA MET A 68 -2.31 -5.37 -0.08
C MET A 68 -1.50 -4.11 -0.44
N PRO A 69 -1.97 -2.86 -0.22
CA PRO A 69 -1.16 -1.68 -0.52
C PRO A 69 0.07 -1.57 0.37
N LEU A 70 -0.01 -2.01 1.64
CA LEU A 70 1.12 -2.05 2.56
C LEU A 70 2.19 -3.04 2.10
N MET A 71 1.77 -4.23 1.65
CA MET A 71 2.68 -5.25 1.12
C MET A 71 3.42 -4.77 -0.13
N GLY A 72 2.71 -4.07 -1.03
CA GLY A 72 3.31 -3.44 -2.20
C GLY A 72 4.35 -2.37 -1.84
N ALA A 73 4.02 -1.49 -0.89
CA ALA A 73 4.94 -0.46 -0.42
C ALA A 73 6.22 -1.04 0.22
N ILE A 74 6.08 -2.10 1.02
CA ILE A 74 7.22 -2.80 1.65
C ILE A 74 8.13 -3.42 0.59
N LEU A 75 7.57 -4.11 -0.41
CA LEU A 75 8.35 -4.70 -1.50
C LEU A 75 9.16 -3.65 -2.26
N VAL A 76 8.54 -2.53 -2.62
CA VAL A 76 9.22 -1.41 -3.28
C VAL A 76 10.33 -0.85 -2.39
N GLY A 77 10.05 -0.64 -1.10
CA GLY A 77 11.04 -0.18 -0.13
C GLY A 77 12.27 -1.09 -0.02
N ILE A 78 12.07 -2.42 -0.03
CA ILE A 78 13.16 -3.40 -0.01
C ILE A 78 14.03 -3.30 -1.27
N VAL A 79 13.42 -3.16 -2.45
CA VAL A 79 14.16 -3.01 -3.72
C VAL A 79 15.01 -1.75 -3.70
N PHE A 80 14.46 -0.62 -3.24
CA PHE A 80 15.24 0.62 -3.09
C PHE A 80 16.39 0.48 -2.09
N ALA A 81 16.16 -0.19 -0.96
CA ALA A 81 17.19 -0.44 0.04
C ALA A 81 18.33 -1.31 -0.54
N ILE A 82 18.00 -2.35 -1.32
CA ILE A 82 18.98 -3.20 -2.00
C ILE A 82 19.80 -2.38 -3.00
N MET A 83 19.15 -1.60 -3.87
CA MET A 83 19.86 -0.75 -4.83
C MET A 83 20.77 0.26 -4.12
N GLY A 84 20.29 0.94 -3.09
CA GLY A 84 21.09 1.85 -2.27
C GLY A 84 22.29 1.15 -1.64
N SER A 85 22.08 -0.02 -1.05
CA SER A 85 23.14 -0.82 -0.42
C SER A 85 24.21 -1.26 -1.44
N ALA A 86 23.82 -1.56 -2.68
CA ALA A 86 24.76 -1.92 -3.74
C ALA A 86 25.70 -0.75 -4.07
N PHE A 87 25.18 0.49 -4.10
CA PHE A 87 26.03 1.69 -4.27
C PHE A 87 27.00 1.87 -3.11
N PHE A 88 26.55 1.73 -1.87
CA PHE A 88 27.43 1.85 -0.70
C PHE A 88 28.50 0.75 -0.66
N LEU A 89 28.12 -0.50 -0.97
CA LEU A 89 29.06 -1.61 -1.05
C LEU A 89 30.08 -1.40 -2.17
N TYR A 90 29.64 -0.89 -3.31
CA TYR A 90 30.52 -0.56 -4.42
C TYR A 90 31.54 0.52 -4.02
N ASP A 91 31.08 1.64 -3.45
CA ASP A 91 31.96 2.72 -3.01
C ASP A 91 32.96 2.25 -1.94
N TRP A 92 32.50 1.45 -0.97
CA TRP A 92 33.38 0.93 0.07
C TRP A 92 34.42 -0.05 -0.48
N PHE A 93 34.00 -0.96 -1.37
CA PHE A 93 34.90 -1.92 -2.00
C PHE A 93 35.93 -1.24 -2.91
N VAL A 94 35.50 -0.26 -3.71
CA VAL A 94 36.37 0.54 -4.58
C VAL A 94 37.34 1.38 -3.76
N GLN A 95 36.88 2.06 -2.71
CA GLN A 95 37.76 2.81 -1.80
C GLN A 95 38.80 1.90 -1.14
N LYS A 96 38.41 0.70 -0.69
CA LYS A 96 39.33 -0.27 -0.10
C LYS A 96 40.40 -0.73 -1.10
N ARG A 97 40.02 -1.04 -2.35
CA ARG A 97 40.98 -1.40 -3.40
C ARG A 97 41.90 -0.22 -3.76
N ASN A 98 41.35 0.98 -3.99
CA ASN A 98 42.17 2.14 -4.34
C ASN A 98 43.19 2.48 -3.25
N ARG A 99 42.82 2.35 -1.97
CA ARG A 99 43.73 2.59 -0.85
C ARG A 99 44.87 1.56 -0.79
N GLN A 100 44.60 0.31 -1.18
CA GLN A 100 45.64 -0.72 -1.29
C GLN A 100 46.63 -0.44 -2.42
N VAL A 101 46.15 0.00 -3.59
CA VAL A 101 47.03 0.31 -4.73
C VAL A 101 47.88 1.55 -4.46
N VAL A 102 47.30 2.60 -3.86
CA VAL A 102 48.07 3.79 -3.45
C VAL A 102 49.10 3.46 -2.38
N GLY A 103 48.76 2.61 -1.40
CA GLY A 103 49.70 2.16 -0.37
C GLY A 103 50.82 1.25 -0.90
N ALA A 104 50.59 0.53 -2.01
CA ALA A 104 51.62 -0.25 -2.70
C ALA A 104 52.53 0.66 -3.54
N ALA A 105 51.96 1.63 -4.26
CA ALA A 105 52.71 2.63 -5.03
C ALA A 105 53.57 3.53 -4.12
N ALA A 106 53.06 3.92 -2.95
CA ALA A 106 53.81 4.70 -1.96
C ALA A 106 55.02 3.92 -1.42
N ARG A 107 54.88 2.62 -1.19
CA ARG A 107 55.99 1.75 -0.75
C ARG A 107 57.03 1.53 -1.86
N ALA A 108 56.60 1.38 -3.11
CA ALA A 108 57.51 1.30 -4.26
C ALA A 108 58.29 2.61 -4.47
N SER A 109 57.61 3.76 -4.34
CA SER A 109 58.22 5.09 -4.47
C SER A 109 59.23 5.35 -3.35
N ALA A 110 58.90 4.97 -2.11
CA ALA A 110 59.80 5.08 -0.97
C ALA A 110 61.03 4.16 -1.11
N MET A 111 60.83 2.94 -1.62
CA MET A 111 61.93 2.02 -1.89
C MET A 111 62.86 2.55 -2.99
N LEU A 112 62.30 3.08 -4.08
CA LEU A 112 63.08 3.73 -5.15
C LEU A 112 63.85 4.96 -4.64
N SER A 113 63.26 5.76 -3.76
CA SER A 113 63.95 6.91 -3.13
C SER A 113 65.07 6.51 -2.16
N SER A 114 65.00 5.33 -1.55
CA SER A 114 66.06 4.81 -0.68
C SER A 114 67.19 4.11 -1.44
N LEU A 115 66.88 3.51 -2.60
CA LEU A 115 67.86 2.82 -3.46
C LEU A 115 68.58 3.79 -4.41
N PHE A 116 67.95 4.91 -4.75
CA PHE A 116 68.54 5.98 -5.54
C PHE A 116 68.40 7.31 -4.78
N PRO A 117 69.23 7.54 -3.75
CA PRO A 117 69.31 8.85 -3.13
C PRO A 117 69.72 9.88 -4.19
N ALA A 118 69.21 11.11 -4.07
CA ALA A 118 69.29 12.17 -5.08
C ALA A 118 70.71 12.65 -5.47
N ASN A 119 71.77 11.96 -5.02
CA ASN A 119 73.16 12.33 -5.19
C ASN A 119 73.84 11.71 -6.43
N VAL A 120 73.08 11.17 -7.39
CA VAL A 120 73.61 10.66 -8.67
C VAL A 120 72.73 11.02 -9.87
N ARG A 121 72.06 12.17 -9.82
CA ARG A 121 71.56 12.85 -11.03
C ARG A 121 72.47 14.04 -11.31
N GLU A 122 73.55 13.78 -12.05
CA GLU A 122 74.06 14.75 -13.02
C GLU A 122 73.36 14.51 -14.36
#